data_AF-A0A2E2EDZ6-F1
#
_entry.id   AF-A0A2E2EDZ6-F1
#
_cell.length_a   1.000
_cell.length_b   1.000
_cell.length_c   1.000
_cell.angle_alpha   90.00
_cell.angle_beta   90.00
_cell.angle_gamma   90.00
#
_symmetry.space_group_name_H-M   'P 1'
#
loop_
_entity.id
_entity.type
_entity.pdbx_description
1 polymer ?
#
loop_
_entity_poly.entity_id
_entity_poly.type
_entity_poly.pdbx_seq_one_letter_code
_entity_poly.pdbx_strand_id
1 'polypeptide(L)'
;MQNELNEYYINLLKDKYRVATKKKKSEYLDEAMAFTKLSRKTIIKRLNQKYKKDQNRSGRGRPRKFDELIPHLRMLKSLMGGISEKRIKAAIPIWLPFYREHFDLMNHVLLNAPPSQPQALDKTERFFF
;
A
#
# COMPACT_ATOMS: atom_id res chain seq x y z
N MET A 1 26.37 1.24 -0.01
CA MET A 1 27.55 0.49 0.50
C MET A 1 27.51 0.22 2.01
N GLN A 2 27.79 1.15 2.93
CA GLN A 2 27.87 0.81 4.38
C GLN A 2 26.57 0.21 4.94
N ASN A 3 25.41 0.71 4.51
CA ASN A 3 24.12 0.19 4.95
C ASN A 3 23.86 -1.25 4.47
N GLU A 4 24.25 -1.59 3.24
CA GLU A 4 24.08 -2.93 2.68
C GLU A 4 24.99 -3.94 3.39
N LEU A 5 26.23 -3.53 3.69
CA LEU A 5 27.17 -4.35 4.44
C LEU A 5 26.69 -4.59 5.88
N ASN A 6 26.12 -3.56 6.52
CA ASN A 6 25.51 -3.70 7.85
C ASN A 6 24.33 -4.68 7.83
N GLU A 7 23.45 -4.59 6.83
CA GLU A 7 22.30 -5.50 6.68
C GLU A 7 22.77 -6.94 6.40
N TYR A 8 23.79 -7.13 5.55
CA TYR A 8 24.38 -8.44 5.27
C TYR A 8 24.94 -9.09 6.54
N TYR A 9 25.74 -8.34 7.30
CA TYR A 9 26.34 -8.83 8.55
C TYR A 9 25.28 -9.18 9.61
N ILE A 10 24.25 -8.33 9.78
CA ILE A 10 23.14 -8.60 10.71
C ILE A 10 22.35 -9.84 10.28
N ASN A 11 22.14 -10.06 8.98
CA ASN A 11 21.47 -11.25 8.48
C ASN A 11 22.30 -12.52 8.73
N LEU A 12 23.62 -12.48 8.58
CA LEU A 12 24.50 -13.61 8.88
C LEU A 12 24.44 -14.02 10.37
N LEU A 13 24.31 -13.03 11.27
CA LEU A 13 24.19 -13.27 12.71
C LEU A 13 22.81 -13.79 13.13
N LYS A 14 21.78 -13.67 12.28
CA LYS A 14 20.38 -13.92 12.65
C LYS A 14 20.14 -15.34 13.13
N ASP A 15 20.66 -16.33 12.43
CA ASP A 15 20.45 -17.74 12.77
C ASP A 15 21.21 -18.12 14.05
N LYS A 16 22.46 -17.65 14.17
CA LYS A 16 23.29 -17.83 15.37
C LYS A 16 22.64 -17.18 16.60
N TYR A 17 22.16 -15.95 16.44
CA TYR A 17 21.49 -15.20 17.50
C TYR A 17 20.21 -15.87 17.97
N ARG A 18 19.42 -16.50 17.07
CA ARG A 18 18.17 -17.17 17.45
C ARG A 18 18.39 -18.36 18.38
N VAL A 19 19.37 -19.21 18.05
CA VAL A 19 19.68 -20.45 18.78
C VAL A 19 20.53 -20.19 20.04
N ALA A 20 21.21 -19.05 20.11
CA ALA A 20 22.11 -18.73 21.22
C ALA A 20 21.44 -18.57 22.59
N THR A 21 22.21 -18.89 23.63
CA THR A 21 21.87 -18.64 25.04
C THR A 21 21.98 -17.14 25.37
N LYS A 22 21.44 -16.72 26.52
CA LYS A 22 21.41 -15.30 26.94
C LYS A 22 22.80 -14.65 26.96
N LYS A 23 23.84 -15.38 27.40
CA LYS A 23 25.23 -14.88 27.44
C LYS A 23 25.77 -14.64 26.03
N LYS A 24 25.73 -15.66 25.17
CA LYS A 24 26.17 -15.57 23.76
C LYS A 24 25.40 -14.53 22.95
N LYS A 25 24.11 -14.34 23.23
CA LYS A 25 23.31 -13.26 22.61
C LYS A 25 23.86 -11.87 22.94
N SER A 26 24.37 -11.65 24.15
CA SER A 26 24.99 -10.37 24.48
C SER A 26 26.27 -10.17 23.68
N GLU A 27 27.14 -11.18 23.63
CA GLU A 27 28.40 -11.14 22.88
C GLU A 27 28.16 -10.81 21.39
N TYR A 28 27.19 -11.48 20.74
CA TYR A 28 26.84 -11.18 19.35
C TYR A 28 26.31 -9.76 19.15
N LEU A 29 25.58 -9.21 20.12
CA LEU A 29 25.10 -7.84 20.05
C LEU A 29 26.24 -6.83 20.21
N ASP A 30 27.21 -7.12 21.07
CA ASP A 30 28.36 -6.25 21.31
C ASP A 30 29.29 -6.22 20.08
N GLU A 31 29.53 -7.37 19.46
CA GLU A 31 30.25 -7.48 18.17
C GLU A 31 29.54 -6.71 17.05
N ALA A 32 28.22 -6.88 16.94
CA ALA A 32 27.42 -6.19 15.93
C ALA A 32 27.36 -4.67 16.15
N MET A 33 27.38 -4.21 17.40
CA MET A 33 27.47 -2.78 17.72
C MET A 33 28.82 -2.21 17.28
N ALA A 34 29.92 -2.93 17.53
CA ALA A 34 31.26 -2.50 17.14
C ALA A 34 31.40 -2.40 15.61
N PHE A 35 30.87 -3.38 14.87
CA PHE A 35 30.94 -3.40 13.40
C PHE A 35 30.04 -2.35 12.75
N THR A 36 28.76 -2.31 13.14
CA THR A 36 27.75 -1.49 12.44
C THR A 36 27.64 -0.06 12.96
N LYS A 37 28.18 0.21 14.17
CA LYS A 37 27.99 1.46 14.92
C LYS A 37 26.52 1.82 15.18
N LEU A 38 25.62 0.84 15.08
CA LEU A 38 24.19 1.00 15.35
C LEU A 38 23.90 0.76 16.83
N SER A 39 22.83 1.38 17.34
CA SER A 39 22.42 1.15 18.73
C SER A 39 21.92 -0.29 18.92
N ARG A 40 22.16 -0.83 20.12
CA ARG A 40 21.69 -2.16 20.53
C ARG A 40 20.22 -2.42 20.21
N LYS A 41 19.37 -1.43 20.51
CA LYS A 41 17.92 -1.48 20.23
C LYS A 41 17.63 -1.70 18.75
N THR A 42 18.39 -1.04 17.88
CA THR A 42 18.18 -1.13 16.43
C THR A 42 18.64 -2.48 15.90
N ILE A 43 19.76 -3.00 16.39
CA ILE A 43 20.28 -4.33 16.04
C ILE A 43 19.29 -5.42 16.48
N ILE A 44 18.83 -5.39 17.74
CA ILE A 44 17.82 -6.32 18.26
C ILE A 44 16.55 -6.28 17.41
N LYS A 45 16.08 -5.07 17.04
CA LYS A 45 14.90 -4.90 16.18
C LYS A 45 15.09 -5.61 14.84
N ARG A 46 16.26 -5.46 14.19
CA ARG A 46 16.55 -6.11 12.90
C ARG A 46 16.69 -7.63 13.02
N LEU A 47 17.39 -8.13 14.04
CA LEU A 47 17.55 -9.58 14.30
C LEU A 47 16.20 -10.26 14.57
N ASN A 48 15.32 -9.58 15.33
CA ASN A 48 13.98 -10.08 15.67
C ASN A 48 12.93 -9.79 14.60
N GLN A 49 13.27 -9.02 13.55
CA GLN A 49 12.37 -8.80 12.43
C GLN A 49 12.18 -10.13 11.71
N LYS A 50 11.07 -10.81 12.03
CA LYS A 50 10.51 -11.82 11.13
C LYS A 50 10.31 -11.09 9.80
N TYR A 51 10.73 -11.70 8.69
CA TYR A 51 10.31 -11.23 7.38
C TYR A 51 8.80 -11.10 7.47
N LYS A 52 8.31 -9.85 7.55
CA LYS A 52 6.92 -9.60 7.33
C LYS A 52 6.78 -9.96 5.87
N LYS A 53 6.43 -11.22 5.60
CA LYS A 53 5.53 -11.48 4.50
C LYS A 53 4.42 -10.50 4.81
N ASP A 54 4.30 -9.46 4.00
CA ASP A 54 3.14 -8.59 4.00
C ASP A 54 1.96 -9.50 3.62
N GLN A 55 1.60 -10.42 4.52
CA GLN A 55 0.33 -11.09 4.51
C GLN A 55 -0.63 -9.97 4.81
N ASN A 56 -1.04 -9.35 3.71
CA ASN A 56 -2.34 -8.80 3.47
C ASN A 56 -3.04 -8.55 4.81
N ARG A 57 -3.02 -7.30 5.25
CA ARG A 57 -4.03 -6.78 6.17
C ARG A 57 -5.45 -6.83 5.56
N SER A 58 -5.67 -7.64 4.52
CA SER A 58 -6.97 -8.07 4.02
C SER A 58 -7.70 -8.73 5.18
N GLY A 59 -8.69 -8.05 5.73
CA GLY A 59 -9.47 -8.50 6.88
C GLY A 59 -9.35 -7.65 8.14
N ARG A 60 -8.49 -6.61 8.17
CA ARG A 60 -8.54 -5.59 9.24
C ARG A 60 -9.25 -4.34 8.74
N GLY A 61 -10.49 -4.13 9.19
CA GLY A 61 -11.30 -2.93 8.89
C GLY A 61 -12.79 -3.27 8.72
N ARG A 62 -13.63 -2.22 8.65
CA ARG A 62 -15.05 -2.38 8.29
C ARG A 62 -15.15 -3.00 6.89
N PRO A 63 -16.01 -4.01 6.66
CA PRO A 63 -16.21 -4.55 5.31
C PRO A 63 -16.61 -3.43 4.36
N ARG A 64 -15.99 -3.42 3.18
CA ARG A 64 -16.26 -2.42 2.15
C ARG A 64 -17.64 -2.68 1.56
N LYS A 65 -18.63 -1.91 2.01
CA LYS A 65 -20.05 -2.09 1.64
C LYS A 65 -20.39 -1.55 0.24
N PHE A 66 -19.49 -0.79 -0.39
CA PHE A 66 -19.79 0.01 -1.58
C PHE A 66 -18.68 -0.05 -2.64
N ASP A 67 -17.98 -1.19 -2.76
CA ASP A 67 -16.90 -1.33 -3.75
C ASP A 67 -17.40 -1.14 -5.19
N GLU A 68 -18.65 -1.51 -5.46
CA GLU A 68 -19.32 -1.31 -6.75
C GLU A 68 -19.51 0.17 -7.12
N LEU A 69 -19.52 1.08 -6.13
CA LEU A 69 -19.69 2.52 -6.36
C LEU A 69 -18.39 3.25 -6.71
N ILE A 70 -17.24 2.63 -6.46
CA ILE A 70 -15.91 3.20 -6.72
C ILE A 70 -15.74 3.62 -8.20
N PRO A 71 -16.03 2.78 -9.21
CA PRO A 71 -15.90 3.19 -10.60
C PRO A 71 -16.77 4.40 -10.95
N HIS A 72 -18.01 4.45 -10.45
CA HIS A 72 -18.93 5.55 -10.69
C HIS A 72 -18.42 6.87 -10.10
N LEU A 73 -17.87 6.84 -8.88
CA LEU A 73 -17.31 8.03 -8.24
C LEU A 73 -16.04 8.53 -8.95
N ARG A 74 -15.19 7.63 -9.44
CA ARG A 74 -14.01 7.99 -10.23
C ARG A 74 -14.38 8.64 -11.55
N MET A 75 -15.38 8.09 -12.23
CA MET A 75 -15.91 8.67 -13.47
C MET A 75 -16.51 10.05 -13.22
N LEU A 76 -17.36 10.18 -12.20
CA LEU A 76 -17.97 11.46 -11.84
C LEU A 76 -16.91 12.52 -11.54
N LYS A 77 -15.85 12.14 -10.81
CA LYS A 77 -14.69 13.01 -10.57
C LYS A 77 -14.04 13.47 -11.87
N SER A 78 -13.85 12.57 -12.83
CA SER A 78 -13.26 12.90 -14.12
C SER A 78 -14.14 13.85 -14.94
N LEU A 79 -15.45 13.58 -15.01
CA LEU A 79 -16.42 14.45 -15.70
C LEU A 79 -16.51 15.84 -15.08
N MET A 80 -16.34 15.95 -13.76
CA MET A 80 -16.35 17.22 -13.04
C MET A 80 -14.99 17.96 -13.08
N GLY A 81 -14.03 17.53 -13.90
CA GLY A 81 -12.73 18.20 -14.02
C GLY A 81 -11.76 17.92 -12.86
N GLY A 82 -11.91 16.78 -12.19
CA GLY A 82 -10.96 16.34 -11.15
C GLY A 82 -11.13 17.03 -9.80
N ILE A 83 -12.31 17.58 -9.49
CA ILE A 83 -12.59 18.24 -8.20
C ILE A 83 -12.42 17.30 -7.00
N SER A 84 -12.20 17.88 -5.81
CA SER A 84 -11.99 17.12 -4.57
C SER A 84 -13.22 16.31 -4.16
N GLU A 85 -13.01 15.20 -3.46
CA GLU A 85 -14.07 14.27 -3.02
C GLU A 85 -15.12 14.97 -2.16
N LYS A 86 -14.70 15.98 -1.38
CA LYS A 86 -15.59 16.82 -0.57
C LYS A 86 -16.58 17.60 -1.45
N ARG A 87 -16.10 18.13 -2.58
CA ARG A 87 -16.94 18.86 -3.54
C ARG A 87 -17.83 17.91 -4.34
N ILE A 88 -17.33 16.74 -4.71
CA ILE A 88 -18.15 15.68 -5.33
C ILE A 88 -19.31 15.31 -4.41
N LYS A 89 -19.03 15.05 -3.12
CA LYS A 89 -20.07 14.73 -2.14
C LYS A 89 -21.17 15.78 -2.05
N ALA A 90 -20.81 17.07 -2.15
CA ALA A 90 -21.77 18.17 -2.17
C ALA A 90 -22.54 18.26 -3.50
N ALA A 91 -21.93 17.86 -4.61
CA ALA A 91 -22.54 17.85 -5.93
C ALA A 91 -23.45 16.62 -6.17
N ILE A 92 -23.24 15.51 -5.45
CA ILE A 92 -24.03 14.27 -5.61
C ILE A 92 -25.54 14.52 -5.56
N PRO A 93 -26.13 15.22 -4.57
CA PRO A 93 -27.58 15.45 -4.53
C PRO A 93 -28.13 16.21 -5.75
N ILE A 94 -27.32 17.10 -6.32
CA ILE A 94 -27.69 17.90 -7.51
C ILE A 94 -27.61 17.02 -8.76
N TRP A 95 -26.62 16.14 -8.83
CA TRP A 95 -26.35 15.31 -10.01
C TRP A 95 -27.14 13.99 -10.02
N LEU A 96 -27.50 13.45 -8.86
CA LEU A 96 -28.18 12.16 -8.70
C LEU A 96 -29.48 12.01 -9.52
N PRO A 97 -30.34 13.05 -9.66
CA PRO A 97 -31.53 12.96 -10.51
C PRO A 97 -31.21 12.62 -11.98
N PHE A 98 -30.08 13.11 -12.49
CA PHE A 98 -29.63 12.91 -13.87
C PHE A 98 -28.83 11.62 -14.07
N TYR A 99 -28.57 10.89 -12.97
CA TYR A 99 -27.72 9.70 -12.99
C TYR A 99 -28.29 8.58 -13.87
N ARG A 100 -29.61 8.37 -13.80
CA ARG A 100 -30.30 7.31 -14.56
C ARG A 100 -30.20 7.54 -16.07
N GLU A 101 -30.43 8.77 -16.51
CA GLU A 101 -30.37 9.17 -17.93
C GLU A 101 -28.96 8.99 -18.51
N HIS A 102 -27.93 9.31 -17.73
CA HIS A 102 -26.54 9.16 -18.15
C HIS A 102 -26.06 7.69 -18.12
N PHE A 103 -26.63 6.86 -17.24
CA PHE A 103 -26.24 5.45 -17.12
C PHE A 103 -26.79 4.58 -18.27
N ASP A 104 -28.04 4.81 -18.68
CA ASP A 104 -28.64 4.06 -19.79
C ASP A 104 -27.99 4.39 -21.15
N LEU A 105 -27.56 5.64 -21.35
CA LEU A 105 -26.75 6.04 -22.51
C LEU A 105 -25.40 5.30 -22.55
N MET A 106 -24.80 5.01 -21.39
CA MET A 106 -23.45 4.46 -21.30
C MET A 106 -23.38 2.95 -21.49
N ASN A 107 -24.39 2.18 -21.06
CA ASN A 107 -24.49 0.75 -21.41
C ASN A 107 -24.55 0.56 -22.94
N HIS A 108 -25.22 1.48 -23.65
CA HIS A 108 -25.33 1.44 -25.10
C HIS A 108 -24.02 1.82 -25.83
N VAL A 109 -23.17 2.67 -25.24
CA VAL A 109 -21.86 3.04 -25.79
C VAL A 109 -20.80 1.99 -25.50
N LEU A 110 -20.79 1.39 -24.30
CA LEU A 110 -19.82 0.34 -23.93
C LEU A 110 -20.03 -0.98 -24.69
N LEU A 111 -21.27 -1.29 -25.11
CA LEU A 111 -21.56 -2.46 -25.94
C LEU A 111 -21.23 -2.27 -27.43
N ASN A 112 -21.09 -1.03 -27.90
CA ASN A 112 -20.92 -0.70 -29.32
C ASN A 112 -19.59 0.02 -29.65
N ALA A 113 -18.71 0.24 -28.67
CA ALA A 113 -17.42 0.87 -28.91
C ALA A 113 -16.42 -0.12 -29.54
N PRO A 114 -15.80 0.19 -30.70
CA PRO A 114 -14.75 -0.66 -31.25
C PRO A 114 -13.51 -0.64 -30.33
N PRO A 115 -12.77 -1.75 -30.24
CA PRO A 115 -11.63 -1.89 -29.32
C PRO A 115 -10.43 -1.11 -29.86
N SER A 116 -10.38 0.20 -29.61
CA SER A 116 -9.27 1.06 -30.02
C SER A 116 -8.42 1.46 -28.82
N GLN A 117 -7.45 0.59 -28.53
CA GLN A 117 -6.10 0.81 -27.95
C GLN A 117 -5.90 1.47 -26.57
N PRO A 118 -4.90 1.00 -25.80
CA PRO A 118 -4.68 1.40 -24.40
C PRO A 118 -3.92 2.72 -24.34
N GLN A 119 -4.54 3.78 -23.81
CA GLN A 119 -3.81 4.97 -23.39
C GLN A 119 -3.50 4.91 -21.89
N ALA A 120 -2.21 4.99 -21.61
CA ALA A 120 -1.60 4.99 -20.31
C ALA A 120 -2.27 6.00 -19.36
N LEU A 121 -2.83 5.51 -18.25
CA LEU A 121 -3.00 6.31 -17.04
C LEU A 121 -2.11 5.73 -15.94
N ASP A 122 -0.93 6.32 -15.93
CA ASP A 122 -0.04 6.67 -14.83
C ASP A 122 -0.16 5.91 -13.48
N LYS A 123 1.03 5.48 -13.06
CA LYS A 123 1.39 4.83 -11.81
C LYS A 123 1.23 5.82 -10.65
N THR A 124 0.00 6.03 -10.20
CA THR A 124 -0.25 6.62 -8.88
C THR A 124 -1.19 5.73 -8.06
N GLU A 125 -0.85 4.45 -7.99
CA GLU A 125 -1.06 3.68 -6.76
C GLU A 125 -0.20 4.27 -5.65
N ARG A 126 -0.66 5.33 -5.01
CA ARG A 126 -0.17 5.72 -3.69
C ARG A 126 -1.16 6.65 -3.01
N PHE A 127 -1.73 6.12 -1.94
CA PHE A 127 -2.59 6.80 -0.97
C PHE A 127 -3.98 7.13 -1.52
N PHE A 128 -5.03 6.55 -0.96
CA PHE A 128 -5.73 7.16 0.16
C PHE A 128 -6.79 6.19 0.72
N PHE A 129 -7.04 6.39 2.01
CA PHE A 129 -7.90 5.65 2.94
C PHE A 129 -9.39 5.70 2.59
#